data_AF-A0A1W9QP03-F1
#
_entry.id   AF-A0A1W9QP03-F1
#
_cell.length_a   1.000
_cell.length_b   1.000
_cell.length_c   1.000
_cell.angle_alpha   90.00
_cell.angle_beta   90.00
_cell.angle_gamma   90.00
#
_symmetry.space_group_name_H-M   'P 1'
#
loop_
_entity.id
_entity.type
_entity.pdbx_description
1 polymer ?
#
loop_
_entity_poly.entity_id
_entity_poly.type
_entity_poly.pdbx_seq_one_letter_code
_entity_poly.pdbx_strand_id
1 'polypeptide(L)'
;MKEIAIAELLDESIKLELTVAGLYELFHNYFPEDSDFWWKLLIEEKGHAAVLRSGKETFLPLHVFPENLISKSIQDVSNVVAELEEIIKLYKVNPPSRTEAFSIALKYEMSAGEVHLQDFMEAKSNNRIEEIFQKMINGDQSHVSKLLEYMKKNNVEVVNK
;
A
#
# COMPACT_ATOMS: atom_id res chain seq x y z
N MET A 1 22.63 14.19 6.44
CA MET A 1 22.03 14.41 5.10
C MET A 1 21.31 13.17 4.58
N LYS A 2 21.93 11.97 4.57
CA LYS A 2 21.25 10.72 4.12
C LYS A 2 20.03 10.32 4.97
N GLU A 3 20.10 10.48 6.28
CA GLU A 3 19.03 10.05 7.20
C GLU A 3 17.79 10.93 7.19
N ILE A 4 17.95 12.25 7.01
CA ILE A 4 16.81 13.18 6.89
C ILE A 4 15.98 12.81 5.67
N ALA A 5 16.63 12.51 4.54
CA ALA A 5 15.96 12.06 3.33
C ALA A 5 15.23 10.71 3.50
N ILE A 6 15.79 9.77 4.26
CA ILE A 6 15.12 8.49 4.56
C ILE A 6 13.93 8.70 5.50
N ALA A 7 14.05 9.58 6.49
CA ALA A 7 12.96 9.89 7.42
C ALA A 7 11.77 10.55 6.71
N GLU A 8 12.04 11.49 5.79
CA GLU A 8 11.01 12.14 4.95
C GLU A 8 10.33 11.14 4.02
N LEU A 9 11.12 10.26 3.40
CA LEU A 9 10.61 9.20 2.55
C LEU A 9 9.74 8.19 3.32
N LEU A 10 10.11 7.87 4.56
CA LEU A 10 9.30 7.06 5.46
C LEU A 10 7.97 7.74 5.79
N ASP A 11 7.95 9.05 6.01
CA ASP A 11 6.71 9.79 6.25
C ASP A 11 5.78 9.72 5.03
N GLU A 12 6.33 9.90 3.83
CA GLU A 12 5.56 9.81 2.60
C GLU A 12 5.07 8.39 2.31
N SER A 13 5.89 7.37 2.57
CA SER A 13 5.45 5.96 2.49
C SER A 13 4.35 5.65 3.50
N ILE A 14 4.50 6.06 4.78
CA ILE A 14 3.43 5.89 5.79
C ILE A 14 2.15 6.60 5.33
N LYS A 15 2.28 7.79 4.73
CA LYS A 15 1.13 8.53 4.20
C LYS A 15 0.47 7.79 3.04
N LEU A 16 1.25 7.18 2.15
CA LEU A 16 0.74 6.34 1.06
C LEU A 16 -0.10 5.18 1.58
N GLU A 17 0.46 4.33 2.45
CA GLU A 17 -0.24 3.18 3.04
C GLU A 17 -1.57 3.61 3.69
N LEU A 18 -1.56 4.70 4.45
CA LEU A 18 -2.77 5.23 5.10
C LEU A 18 -3.79 5.80 4.11
N THR A 19 -3.34 6.33 2.99
CA THR A 19 -4.22 6.86 1.94
C THR A 19 -4.85 5.73 1.14
N VAL A 20 -4.09 4.67 0.82
CA VAL A 20 -4.61 3.44 0.20
C VAL A 20 -5.60 2.75 1.13
N ALA A 21 -5.29 2.64 2.43
CA ALA A 21 -6.27 2.24 3.45
C ALA A 21 -7.55 3.09 3.38
N GLY A 22 -7.44 4.42 3.30
CA GLY A 22 -8.60 5.30 3.16
C GLY A 22 -9.45 5.01 1.92
N LEU A 23 -8.82 4.62 0.81
CA LEU A 23 -9.52 4.18 -0.40
C LEU A 23 -10.27 2.86 -0.16
N TYR A 24 -9.65 1.88 0.49
CA TYR A 24 -10.29 0.59 0.81
C TYR A 24 -11.40 0.72 1.84
N GLU A 25 -11.28 1.62 2.80
CA GLU A 25 -12.38 1.96 3.71
C GLU A 25 -13.58 2.54 2.93
N LEU A 26 -13.33 3.39 1.93
CA LEU A 26 -14.39 3.92 1.08
C LEU A 26 -15.10 2.81 0.30
N PHE A 27 -14.35 1.88 -0.30
CA PHE A 27 -14.91 0.76 -1.05
C PHE A 27 -15.63 -0.26 -0.18
N HIS A 28 -15.10 -0.55 1.02
CA HIS A 28 -15.78 -1.36 2.02
C HIS A 28 -17.20 -0.85 2.32
N ASN A 29 -17.37 0.47 2.40
CA ASN A 29 -18.66 1.10 2.67
C ASN A 29 -19.60 1.12 1.45
N TYR A 30 -19.07 1.19 0.22
CA TYR A 30 -19.88 1.26 -1.01
C TYR A 30 -20.28 -0.09 -1.58
N PHE A 31 -19.52 -1.15 -1.34
CA PHE A 31 -19.74 -2.48 -1.93
C PHE A 31 -19.94 -3.53 -0.83
N PRO A 32 -21.14 -3.63 -0.23
CA PRO A 32 -21.43 -4.61 0.82
C PRO A 32 -21.10 -6.05 0.42
N GLU A 33 -21.25 -6.39 -0.87
CA GLU A 33 -20.93 -7.71 -1.42
C GLU A 33 -19.42 -8.05 -1.39
N ASP A 34 -18.56 -7.03 -1.35
CA ASP A 34 -17.09 -7.16 -1.31
C ASP A 34 -16.51 -6.64 0.01
N SER A 35 -17.36 -6.33 0.99
CA SER A 35 -16.98 -5.63 2.22
C SER A 35 -15.87 -6.36 3.00
N ASP A 36 -15.96 -7.68 3.14
CA ASP A 36 -14.94 -8.50 3.80
C ASP A 36 -13.58 -8.47 3.09
N PHE A 37 -13.58 -8.36 1.76
CA PHE A 37 -12.36 -8.28 0.96
C PHE A 37 -11.68 -6.92 1.18
N TRP A 38 -12.43 -5.83 1.02
CA TRP A 38 -11.91 -4.48 1.25
C TRP A 38 -11.47 -4.26 2.69
N TRP A 39 -12.20 -4.83 3.65
CA TRP A 39 -11.81 -4.77 5.06
C TRP A 39 -10.46 -5.44 5.33
N LYS A 40 -10.17 -6.57 4.68
CA LYS A 40 -8.87 -7.25 4.83
C LYS A 40 -7.73 -6.38 4.31
N LEU A 41 -7.85 -5.86 3.09
CA LEU A 41 -6.83 -4.98 2.51
C LEU A 41 -6.62 -3.72 3.37
N LEU A 42 -7.70 -3.09 3.83
CA LEU A 42 -7.64 -1.96 4.78
C LEU A 42 -6.80 -2.25 6.03
N ILE A 43 -6.96 -3.44 6.61
CA ILE A 43 -6.22 -3.86 7.81
C ILE A 43 -4.75 -4.11 7.48
N GLU A 44 -4.47 -4.71 6.32
CA GLU A 44 -3.10 -4.95 5.83
C GLU A 44 -2.35 -3.61 5.66
N GLU A 45 -2.91 -2.62 4.96
CA GLU A 45 -2.25 -1.31 4.77
C GLU A 45 -2.05 -0.54 6.09
N LYS A 46 -3.02 -0.60 7.01
CA LYS A 46 -2.84 -0.03 8.35
C LYS A 46 -1.72 -0.72 9.11
N GLY A 47 -1.53 -2.02 8.89
CA GLY A 47 -0.42 -2.82 9.40
C GLY A 47 0.92 -2.35 8.82
N HIS A 48 1.01 -2.20 7.49
CA HIS A 48 2.20 -1.70 6.81
C HIS A 48 2.62 -0.32 7.35
N ALA A 49 1.69 0.63 7.43
CA ALA A 49 1.94 1.95 8.00
C ALA A 49 2.48 1.89 9.44
N ALA A 50 1.97 0.95 10.26
CA ALA A 50 2.44 0.77 11.64
C ALA A 50 3.86 0.18 11.70
N VAL A 51 4.20 -0.75 10.80
CA VAL A 51 5.56 -1.30 10.69
C VAL A 51 6.54 -0.22 10.23
N LEU A 52 6.20 0.57 9.21
CA LEU A 52 7.04 1.66 8.73
C LEU A 52 7.28 2.72 9.82
N ARG A 53 6.24 3.08 10.58
CA ARG A 53 6.37 3.99 11.74
C ARG A 53 7.30 3.42 12.80
N SER A 54 7.15 2.13 13.15
CA SER A 54 8.04 1.44 14.08
C SER A 54 9.48 1.39 13.56
N GLY A 55 9.64 1.18 12.25
CA GLY A 55 10.90 1.26 11.51
C GLY A 55 11.59 2.61 11.69
N LYS A 56 10.85 3.70 11.47
CA LYS A 56 11.31 5.07 11.64
C LYS A 56 11.70 5.39 13.08
N GLU A 57 10.91 4.96 14.05
CA GLU A 57 11.11 5.31 15.47
C GLU A 57 12.22 4.48 16.14
N THR A 58 12.37 3.21 15.73
CA THR A 58 13.25 2.25 16.42
C THR A 58 14.51 1.90 15.63
N PHE A 59 14.39 1.65 14.32
CA PHE A 59 15.47 1.08 13.52
C PHE A 59 16.30 2.14 12.79
N LEU A 60 15.68 3.24 12.36
CA LEU A 60 16.37 4.34 11.71
C LEU A 60 17.41 5.00 12.63
N PRO A 61 17.14 5.33 13.91
CA PRO A 61 18.15 5.91 14.82
C PRO A 61 19.29 4.95 15.17
N LEU A 62 19.08 3.64 14.95
CA LEU A 62 20.09 2.60 15.16
C LEU A 62 20.89 2.29 13.88
N HIS A 63 20.62 3.00 12.78
CA HIS A 63 21.27 2.80 11.47
C HIS A 63 21.14 1.37 10.91
N VAL A 64 20.05 0.66 11.25
CA VAL A 64 19.78 -0.72 10.80
C VAL A 64 18.51 -0.83 9.95
N PHE A 65 17.93 0.30 9.52
CA PHE A 65 16.75 0.28 8.68
C PHE A 65 17.05 -0.28 7.27
N PRO A 66 16.23 -1.19 6.73
CA PRO A 66 16.44 -1.75 5.40
C PRO A 66 16.14 -0.71 4.30
N GLU A 67 17.18 -0.12 3.69
CA GLU A 67 17.04 0.93 2.66
C GLU A 67 16.29 0.47 1.39
N ASN A 68 16.16 -0.84 1.16
CA ASN A 68 15.43 -1.41 0.03
C ASN A 68 13.92 -1.61 0.31
N LEU A 69 13.43 -1.30 1.51
CA LEU A 69 12.02 -1.43 1.88
C LEU A 69 11.11 -0.41 1.19
N ILE A 70 11.65 0.74 0.83
CA ILE A 70 10.88 1.92 0.39
C ILE A 70 11.41 2.45 -0.94
N SER A 71 10.54 3.15 -1.67
CA SER A 71 10.89 3.86 -2.91
C SER A 71 12.08 4.78 -2.71
N LYS A 72 12.90 5.01 -3.75
CA LYS A 72 14.01 5.98 -3.66
C LYS A 72 13.60 7.41 -3.99
N SER A 73 12.34 7.63 -4.36
CA SER A 73 11.85 8.91 -4.86
C SER A 73 10.69 9.42 -4.02
N ILE A 74 10.98 10.42 -3.19
CA ILE A 74 9.96 11.14 -2.41
C ILE A 74 8.89 11.72 -3.35
N GLN A 75 9.32 12.34 -4.45
CA GLN A 75 8.40 12.99 -5.39
C GLN A 75 7.41 12.02 -6.02
N ASP A 76 7.84 10.81 -6.37
CA ASP A 76 6.96 9.81 -6.96
C ASP A 76 5.91 9.34 -5.95
N VAL A 77 6.31 9.10 -4.70
CA VAL A 77 5.38 8.71 -3.61
C VAL A 77 4.39 9.84 -3.33
N SER A 78 4.87 11.09 -3.15
CA SER A 78 4.00 12.23 -2.89
C SER A 78 3.00 12.51 -4.02
N ASN A 79 3.40 12.31 -5.28
CA ASN A 79 2.51 12.45 -6.43
C ASN A 79 1.37 11.41 -6.39
N VAL A 80 1.68 10.16 -6.07
CA VAL A 80 0.70 9.09 -5.93
C VAL A 80 -0.28 9.40 -4.80
N VAL A 81 0.23 9.84 -3.65
CA VAL A 81 -0.61 10.25 -2.51
C VAL A 81 -1.56 11.38 -2.89
N ALA A 82 -1.05 12.43 -3.55
CA ALA A 82 -1.89 13.55 -3.96
C ALA A 82 -2.99 13.12 -4.94
N GLU A 83 -2.66 12.24 -5.89
CA GLU A 83 -3.64 11.70 -6.83
C GLU A 83 -4.73 10.87 -6.11
N LEU A 84 -4.32 9.99 -5.19
CA LEU A 84 -5.23 9.19 -4.36
C LEU A 84 -6.16 10.05 -3.51
N GLU A 85 -5.64 11.09 -2.85
CA GLU A 85 -6.44 12.01 -2.04
C GLU A 85 -7.54 12.69 -2.87
N GLU A 86 -7.24 13.11 -4.10
CA GLU A 86 -8.22 13.70 -5.01
C GLU A 86 -9.25 12.66 -5.48
N ILE A 87 -8.84 11.42 -5.75
CA ILE A 87 -9.77 10.35 -6.12
C ILE A 87 -10.71 10.01 -4.96
N ILE A 88 -10.20 9.91 -3.73
CA ILE A 88 -11.03 9.67 -2.54
C ILE A 88 -12.06 10.81 -2.36
N LYS A 89 -11.64 12.07 -2.56
CA LYS A 89 -12.56 13.21 -2.51
C LYS A 89 -13.63 13.11 -3.59
N LEU A 90 -13.25 12.77 -4.82
CA LEU A 90 -14.17 12.57 -5.93
C LEU A 90 -15.19 11.48 -5.63
N TYR A 91 -14.75 10.30 -5.19
CA TYR A 91 -15.61 9.15 -4.96
C TYR A 91 -16.52 9.29 -3.74
N LYS A 92 -16.17 10.13 -2.76
CA LYS A 92 -17.09 10.52 -1.69
C LYS A 92 -18.34 11.24 -2.20
N VAL A 93 -18.24 11.94 -3.33
CA VAL A 93 -19.35 12.71 -3.94
C VAL A 93 -19.99 11.95 -5.10
N ASN A 94 -19.19 11.21 -5.85
CA ASN A 94 -19.61 10.43 -7.01
C ASN A 94 -19.07 8.99 -6.90
N PRO A 95 -19.79 8.09 -6.20
CA PRO A 95 -19.33 6.72 -5.97
C PRO A 95 -18.98 6.01 -7.28
N PRO A 96 -17.85 5.28 -7.34
CA PRO A 96 -17.46 4.57 -8.55
C PRO A 96 -18.37 3.36 -8.77
N SER A 97 -18.37 2.83 -10.00
CA SER A 97 -18.85 1.47 -10.21
C SER A 97 -17.94 0.45 -9.51
N ARG A 98 -18.49 -0.74 -9.20
CA ARG A 98 -17.72 -1.86 -8.62
C ARG A 98 -16.46 -2.15 -9.44
N THR A 99 -16.60 -2.22 -10.76
CA THR A 99 -15.49 -2.46 -11.68
C THR A 99 -14.42 -1.36 -11.61
N GLU A 100 -14.84 -0.09 -11.57
CA GLU A 100 -13.90 1.03 -11.45
C GLU A 100 -13.15 1.02 -10.12
N ALA A 101 -13.80 0.61 -9.02
CA ALA A 101 -13.17 0.47 -7.71
C ALA A 101 -12.04 -0.57 -7.70
N PHE A 102 -12.23 -1.71 -8.38
CA PHE A 102 -11.17 -2.71 -8.52
C PHE A 102 -10.06 -2.25 -9.48
N SER A 103 -10.41 -1.62 -10.60
CA SER A 103 -9.41 -1.09 -11.55
C SER A 103 -8.54 -0.01 -10.91
N ILE A 104 -9.12 0.87 -10.10
CA ILE A 104 -8.35 1.92 -9.44
C ILE A 104 -7.50 1.39 -8.28
N ALA A 105 -7.99 0.41 -7.53
CA ALA A 105 -7.18 -0.31 -6.54
C ALA A 105 -5.94 -0.94 -7.22
N LEU A 106 -6.14 -1.69 -8.30
CA LEU A 106 -5.04 -2.29 -9.06
C LEU A 106 -4.01 -1.26 -9.55
N LYS A 107 -4.47 -0.12 -10.07
CA LYS A 107 -3.58 0.95 -10.53
C LYS A 107 -2.63 1.40 -9.42
N TYR A 108 -3.14 1.60 -8.20
CA TYR A 108 -2.34 2.12 -7.09
C TYR A 108 -1.45 1.07 -6.45
N GLU A 109 -1.90 -0.18 -6.41
CA GLU A 109 -1.07 -1.31 -6.01
C GLU A 109 0.11 -1.55 -6.94
N MET A 110 -0.01 -1.14 -8.20
CA MET A 110 1.08 -1.17 -9.18
C MET A 110 1.90 0.13 -9.21
N SER A 111 1.67 1.07 -8.29
CA SER A 111 2.41 2.32 -8.22
C SER A 111 3.79 2.13 -7.57
N ALA A 112 4.70 3.06 -7.81
CA ALA A 112 6.10 2.94 -7.37
C ALA A 112 6.25 2.76 -5.84
N GLY A 113 5.37 3.36 -5.03
CA GLY A 113 5.45 3.19 -3.57
C GLY A 113 5.07 1.79 -3.10
N GLU A 114 4.00 1.24 -3.66
CA GLU A 114 3.46 -0.09 -3.31
C GLU A 114 4.33 -1.22 -3.85
N VAL A 115 4.80 -1.11 -5.09
CA VAL A 115 5.65 -2.13 -5.72
C VAL A 115 6.95 -2.34 -4.93
N HIS A 116 7.55 -1.28 -4.39
CA HIS A 116 8.77 -1.42 -3.60
C HIS A 116 8.54 -2.18 -2.28
N LEU A 117 7.44 -1.91 -1.59
CA LEU A 117 7.09 -2.63 -0.36
C LEU A 117 6.76 -4.10 -0.67
N GLN A 118 5.99 -4.35 -1.73
CA GLN A 118 5.63 -5.69 -2.17
C GLN A 118 6.85 -6.51 -2.63
N ASP A 119 7.74 -5.92 -3.42
CA ASP A 119 9.00 -6.55 -3.82
C ASP A 119 9.86 -6.88 -2.59
N PHE A 120 9.91 -5.99 -1.59
CA PHE A 120 10.62 -6.26 -0.35
C PHE A 120 10.01 -7.43 0.41
N MET A 121 8.68 -7.54 0.48
CA MET A 121 8.00 -8.65 1.14
C MET A 121 8.28 -10.00 0.46
N GLU A 122 8.28 -10.02 -0.88
CA GLU A 122 8.44 -11.24 -1.67
C GLU A 122 9.92 -11.65 -1.86
N ALA A 123 10.86 -10.72 -1.67
CA ALA A 123 12.28 -10.98 -1.82
C ALA A 123 12.82 -11.96 -0.77
N LYS A 124 13.81 -12.76 -1.16
CA LYS A 124 14.61 -13.53 -0.20
C LYS A 124 15.39 -12.55 0.68
N SER A 125 15.20 -12.63 1.99
CA SER A 125 15.94 -11.79 2.95
C SER A 125 17.44 -12.08 2.90
N ASN A 126 18.24 -11.02 2.93
CA ASN A 126 19.70 -11.09 2.91
C ASN A 126 20.31 -11.10 4.33
N ASN A 127 19.55 -10.66 5.32
CA ASN A 127 19.98 -10.57 6.70
C ASN A 127 18.80 -10.70 7.69
N ARG A 128 19.13 -10.82 8.98
CA ARG A 128 18.14 -11.02 10.04
C ARG A 128 17.20 -9.83 10.25
N ILE A 129 17.63 -8.60 9.96
CA ILE A 129 16.78 -7.43 10.10
C ILE A 129 15.70 -7.43 9.02
N GLU A 130 16.08 -7.72 7.77
CA GLU A 130 15.12 -7.90 6.67
C GLU A 130 14.10 -9.00 6.99
N GLU A 131 14.55 -10.15 7.52
CA GLU A 131 13.63 -11.22 7.96
C GLU A 131 12.63 -10.76 9.03
N ILE A 132 13.05 -9.87 9.95
CA ILE A 132 12.17 -9.34 10.99
C ILE A 132 11.13 -8.42 10.37
N PHE A 133 11.54 -7.51 9.47
CA PHE A 133 10.62 -6.61 8.79
C PHE A 133 9.60 -7.39 7.96
N GLN A 134 10.04 -8.35 7.14
CA GLN A 134 9.13 -9.17 6.32
C GLN A 134 8.10 -9.92 7.20
N LYS A 135 8.52 -10.44 8.36
CA LYS A 135 7.61 -11.09 9.32
C LYS A 135 6.65 -10.12 10.01
N MET A 136 7.06 -8.88 10.23
CA MET A 136 6.20 -7.87 10.83
C MET A 136 5.14 -7.37 9.86
N ILE A 137 5.48 -7.26 8.57
CA ILE A 137 4.56 -6.82 7.52
C ILE A 137 3.55 -7.94 7.21
N ASN A 138 3.96 -9.21 7.29
CA ASN A 138 3.08 -10.39 7.24
C ASN A 138 2.19 -10.46 5.98
N GLY A 139 2.79 -10.24 4.81
CA GLY A 139 2.15 -10.46 3.52
C GLY A 139 2.45 -11.85 2.95
N ASP A 140 1.45 -12.73 2.92
CA ASP A 140 1.58 -14.06 2.27
C ASP A 140 1.52 -13.98 0.73
N GLN A 141 1.05 -12.86 0.18
CA GLN A 141 0.83 -12.64 -1.25
C GLN A 141 0.70 -11.14 -1.55
N SER A 142 1.24 -10.66 -2.68
CA SER A 142 1.03 -9.29 -3.18
C SER A 142 -0.46 -8.94 -3.30
N HIS A 143 -0.78 -7.68 -3.00
CA HIS A 143 -2.14 -7.16 -3.13
C HIS A 143 -2.63 -7.19 -4.58
N VAL A 144 -1.75 -6.94 -5.55
CA VAL A 144 -2.07 -7.11 -6.98
C VAL A 144 -2.60 -8.51 -7.27
N SER A 145 -1.92 -9.54 -6.76
CA SER A 145 -2.34 -10.93 -6.95
C SER A 145 -3.67 -11.22 -6.26
N LYS A 146 -3.86 -10.75 -5.01
CA LYS A 146 -5.13 -10.87 -4.27
C LYS A 146 -6.30 -10.23 -5.02
N LEU A 147 -6.11 -9.02 -5.55
CA LEU A 147 -7.11 -8.29 -6.33
C LEU A 147 -7.48 -9.05 -7.61
N LEU A 148 -6.50 -9.47 -8.41
CA LEU A 148 -6.75 -10.18 -9.66
C LEU A 148 -7.47 -11.52 -9.43
N GLU A 149 -7.06 -12.28 -8.41
CA GLU A 149 -7.72 -13.53 -8.04
C GLU A 149 -9.16 -13.30 -7.58
N TYR A 150 -9.38 -12.28 -6.75
CA TYR A 150 -10.71 -11.93 -6.27
C TYR A 150 -11.62 -11.49 -7.42
N MET A 151 -11.14 -10.63 -8.32
CA MET A 151 -11.88 -10.18 -9.50
C MET A 151 -12.29 -11.35 -10.38
N LYS A 152 -11.34 -12.25 -10.68
CA LYS A 152 -11.59 -13.46 -11.48
C LYS A 152 -12.64 -14.37 -10.83
N LYS A 153 -12.55 -14.59 -9.51
CA LYS A 153 -13.49 -15.45 -8.77
C LYS A 153 -14.89 -14.86 -8.68
N ASN A 154 -15.02 -13.53 -8.66
CA ASN A 154 -16.27 -12.82 -8.44
C ASN A 154 -16.80 -12.10 -9.69
N ASN A 155 -16.32 -12.49 -10.88
CA ASN A 155 -16.72 -11.94 -12.18
C ASN A 155 -16.68 -10.40 -12.25
N VAL A 156 -15.63 -9.79 -11.68
CA VAL A 156 -15.34 -8.37 -11.89
C VAL A 156 -14.45 -8.26 -13.13
N GLU A 157 -14.91 -7.52 -14.14
CA GLU A 157 -14.14 -7.32 -15.37
C GLU A 157 -12.91 -6.44 -15.12
N VAL A 158 -11.81 -6.70 -15.84
CA VAL A 158 -10.66 -5.79 -15.85
C VAL A 158 -10.91 -4.71 -16.90
N VAL A 159 -11.04 -3.47 -16.47
CA VAL A 159 -11.06 -2.33 -17.40
C VAL A 159 -9.63 -1.96 -17.71
N ASN A 160 -9.15 -2.37 -18.89
CA ASN A 160 -7.97 -1.79 -19.51
C ASN A 160 -8.36 -0.41 -20.05
N LYS A 161 -8.10 0.66 -19.30
CA LYS A 161 -8.17 2.03 -19.81
C LYS A 161 -6.77 2.51 -20.17
#